data_AF-A0A6J7EF26-F1
#
_entry.id   AF-A0A6J7EF26-F1
#
_cell.length_a   1.000
_cell.length_b   1.000
_cell.length_c   1.000
_cell.angle_alpha   90.00
_cell.angle_beta   90.00
_cell.angle_gamma   90.00
#
_symmetry.space_group_name_H-M   'P 1'
#
loop_
_entity.id
_entity.type
_entity.pdbx_description
1 polymer ?
#
loop_
_entity_poly.entity_id
_entity_poly.type
_entity_poly.pdbx_seq_one_letter_code
_entity_poly.pdbx_strand_id
1 'polypeptide(L)'
;MLADPEVEIVLHAGRQDTALLRREWGVEITNLFDTQIAAGFAGFGAQAGYGNLLSAALGIKVEKGASYTRWDKRPLSDEQLSYARGDVDHLLDLRDELVKRLTETGRLDWAREECLPIAAATDYREPLEAWRRVGKASSLSAAQRAVARELAAWREDTALSEDKPVGSIIQDPALVELARRQPQDDKALRDIRGLHEGILRKRGEAIIAAVARGVAAEPIPSEGRGDGGDARETALCSLADALVRTRTRASDLAPELVATRSDLQRIVTSVRRDEPEPDVRTLQGWRREVVGAELLDLLHGRTTLAVGDDLLVEALPRPTS
;
A
#
# COMPACT_ATOMS: atom_id res chain seq x y z
N MET A 1 -23.05 -10.42 13.55
CA MET A 1 -22.67 -11.06 12.28
C MET A 1 -21.30 -10.60 11.83
N LEU A 2 -21.08 -9.36 11.38
CA LEU A 2 -19.75 -8.93 10.87
C LEU A 2 -18.58 -9.00 11.88
N ALA A 3 -18.86 -8.83 13.17
CA ALA A 3 -17.88 -8.97 14.25
C ALA A 3 -17.85 -10.37 14.89
N ASP A 4 -18.70 -11.29 14.42
CA ASP A 4 -18.79 -12.63 14.98
C ASP A 4 -17.61 -13.47 14.46
N PRO A 5 -16.70 -13.94 15.32
CA PRO A 5 -15.52 -14.70 14.89
C PRO A 5 -15.87 -16.04 14.23
N GLU A 6 -17.07 -16.59 14.49
CA GLU A 6 -17.54 -17.84 13.89
C GLU A 6 -18.10 -17.64 12.48
N VAL A 7 -18.29 -16.39 12.04
CA VAL A 7 -18.81 -16.05 10.71
C VAL A 7 -17.68 -15.50 9.83
N GLU A 8 -17.25 -16.30 8.84
CA GLU A 8 -16.26 -15.87 7.86
C GLU A 8 -16.86 -14.84 6.88
N ILE A 9 -16.25 -13.66 6.81
CA ILE A 9 -16.62 -12.59 5.89
C ILE A 9 -15.74 -12.69 4.65
N VAL A 10 -16.35 -13.02 3.52
CA VAL A 10 -15.63 -13.15 2.24
C VAL A 10 -15.73 -11.83 1.47
N LEU A 11 -14.57 -11.29 1.07
CA LEU A 11 -14.46 -10.10 0.22
C LEU A 11 -13.53 -10.36 -0.96
N HIS A 12 -13.54 -9.46 -1.94
CA HIS A 12 -12.55 -9.42 -3.00
C HIS A 12 -11.91 -8.03 -3.03
N ALA A 13 -10.59 -7.94 -2.80
CA ALA A 13 -9.89 -6.66 -2.69
C ALA A 13 -10.50 -5.72 -1.62
N GLY A 14 -10.93 -6.31 -0.49
CA GLY A 14 -11.86 -5.72 0.47
C GLY A 14 -11.26 -4.71 1.45
N ARG A 15 -10.06 -4.18 1.18
CA ARG A 15 -9.37 -3.25 2.10
C ARG A 15 -10.16 -1.96 2.32
N GLN A 16 -10.71 -1.41 1.23
CA GLN A 16 -11.50 -0.17 1.30
C GLN A 16 -12.87 -0.43 1.90
N ASP A 17 -13.51 -1.54 1.55
CA ASP A 17 -14.80 -1.95 2.12
C ASP A 17 -14.69 -2.16 3.63
N THR A 18 -13.64 -2.84 4.11
CA THR A 18 -13.41 -3.05 5.54
C THR A 18 -13.24 -1.73 6.29
N ALA A 19 -12.45 -0.81 5.74
CA ALA A 19 -12.27 0.52 6.33
C ALA A 19 -13.58 1.32 6.38
N LEU A 20 -14.36 1.29 5.31
CA LEU A 20 -15.67 1.94 5.22
C LEU A 20 -16.65 1.38 6.26
N LEU A 21 -16.77 0.05 6.34
CA LEU A 21 -17.65 -0.65 7.29
C LEU A 21 -17.27 -0.32 8.74
N ARG A 22 -15.96 -0.32 9.05
CA ARG A 22 -15.45 0.07 10.36
C ARG A 22 -15.84 1.50 10.71
N ARG A 23 -15.68 2.45 9.79
CA ARG A 23 -16.03 3.86 10.02
C ARG A 23 -17.53 4.07 10.18
N GLU A 24 -18.34 3.56 9.25
CA GLU A 24 -19.78 3.83 9.21
C GLU A 24 -20.56 3.09 10.29
N TRP A 25 -20.15 1.86 10.61
CA TRP A 25 -20.90 0.99 11.52
C TRP A 25 -20.18 0.70 12.84
N GLY A 26 -18.97 1.22 13.05
CA GLY A 26 -18.20 1.01 14.27
C GLY A 26 -17.90 -0.47 14.56
N VAL A 27 -17.76 -1.28 13.50
CA VAL A 27 -17.60 -2.73 13.60
C VAL A 27 -16.18 -3.17 13.27
N GLU A 28 -15.68 -4.13 14.04
CA GLU A 28 -14.41 -4.80 13.80
C GLU A 28 -14.67 -6.12 13.08
N ILE A 29 -14.16 -6.29 11.85
CA ILE A 29 -14.23 -7.57 11.14
C ILE A 29 -13.14 -8.48 11.71
N THR A 30 -13.54 -9.61 12.30
CA THR A 30 -12.62 -10.50 13.06
C THR A 30 -12.24 -11.76 12.30
N ASN A 31 -13.07 -12.19 11.34
CA ASN A 31 -12.83 -13.36 10.50
C ASN A 31 -13.07 -12.99 9.03
N LEU A 32 -12.01 -12.67 8.29
CA LEU A 32 -12.07 -12.21 6.91
C LEU A 32 -11.26 -13.11 5.99
N PHE A 33 -11.84 -13.48 4.85
CA PHE A 33 -11.15 -14.14 3.74
C PHE A 33 -11.20 -13.26 2.49
N ASP A 34 -10.04 -12.74 2.07
CA ASP A 34 -9.94 -11.94 0.85
C ASP A 34 -9.52 -12.81 -0.34
N THR A 35 -10.41 -12.94 -1.31
CA THR A 35 -10.20 -13.78 -2.51
C THR A 35 -9.10 -13.25 -3.43
N GLN A 36 -8.78 -11.95 -3.43
CA GLN A 36 -7.67 -11.40 -4.21
C GLN A 36 -6.32 -11.75 -3.57
N ILE A 37 -6.23 -11.69 -2.24
CA ILE A 37 -5.03 -12.14 -1.51
C ILE A 37 -4.83 -13.63 -1.74
N ALA A 38 -5.87 -14.45 -1.51
CA ALA A 38 -5.82 -15.89 -1.72
C ALA A 38 -5.44 -16.27 -3.16
N ALA A 39 -5.92 -15.53 -4.16
CA ALA A 39 -5.56 -15.73 -5.57
C ALA A 39 -4.04 -15.58 -5.82
N GLY A 40 -3.36 -14.66 -5.13
CA GLY A 40 -1.91 -14.49 -5.24
C GLY A 40 -1.10 -15.68 -4.72
N PHE A 41 -1.66 -16.46 -3.79
CA PHE A 41 -1.06 -17.71 -3.28
C PHE A 41 -1.44 -18.94 -4.11
N ALA A 42 -2.52 -18.84 -4.89
CA ALA A 42 -3.07 -19.93 -5.71
C ALA A 42 -2.66 -19.83 -7.20
N GLY A 43 -1.62 -19.06 -7.53
CA GLY A 43 -1.07 -18.98 -8.89
C GLY A 43 -1.82 -18.04 -9.86
N PHE A 44 -2.84 -17.30 -9.41
CA PHE A 44 -3.62 -16.40 -10.26
C PHE A 44 -3.06 -14.97 -10.33
N GLY A 45 -2.05 -14.66 -9.52
CA GLY A 45 -1.42 -13.33 -9.41
C GLY A 45 -2.07 -12.43 -8.35
N ALA A 46 -1.26 -11.58 -7.71
CA ALA A 46 -1.67 -10.79 -6.52
C ALA A 46 -2.68 -9.67 -6.78
N GLN A 47 -2.95 -9.31 -8.04
CA GLN A 47 -3.84 -8.20 -8.43
C GLN A 47 -4.90 -8.67 -9.42
N ALA A 48 -5.28 -9.95 -9.35
CA ALA A 48 -6.36 -10.48 -10.15
C ALA A 48 -7.67 -9.75 -9.80
N GLY A 49 -8.27 -9.09 -10.79
CA GLY A 49 -9.59 -8.48 -10.63
C GLY A 49 -10.68 -9.55 -10.61
N TYR A 50 -11.76 -9.29 -9.87
CA TYR A 50 -12.83 -10.25 -9.58
C TYR A 50 -13.33 -11.03 -10.80
N GLY A 51 -13.74 -10.34 -11.88
CA GLY A 51 -14.23 -10.99 -13.09
C GLY A 51 -13.18 -11.86 -13.80
N ASN A 52 -11.91 -11.45 -13.80
CA ASN A 52 -10.83 -12.26 -14.39
C ASN A 52 -10.56 -13.51 -13.54
N LEU A 53 -10.62 -13.35 -12.22
CA LEU A 53 -10.40 -14.44 -11.27
C LEU A 53 -11.54 -15.47 -11.35
N LEU A 54 -12.80 -15.03 -11.42
CA LEU A 54 -13.95 -15.91 -11.67
C LEU A 54 -13.81 -16.68 -12.98
N SER A 55 -13.39 -16.01 -14.05
CA SER A 55 -13.20 -16.67 -15.34
C SER A 55 -12.07 -17.70 -15.30
N ALA A 56 -10.99 -17.45 -14.55
CA ALA A 56 -9.85 -18.34 -14.47
C ALA A 56 -10.05 -19.51 -13.50
N ALA A 57 -10.73 -19.28 -12.37
CA ALA A 57 -10.93 -20.28 -11.33
C ALA A 57 -12.19 -21.13 -11.57
N LEU A 58 -13.28 -20.51 -12.03
CA LEU A 58 -14.60 -21.16 -12.16
C LEU A 58 -15.12 -21.23 -13.60
N GLY A 59 -14.46 -20.59 -14.56
CA GLY A 59 -14.94 -20.52 -15.94
C GLY A 59 -16.15 -19.59 -16.14
N ILE A 60 -16.49 -18.78 -15.14
CA ILE A 60 -17.65 -17.89 -15.14
C ILE A 60 -17.25 -16.52 -15.70
N LYS A 61 -18.03 -16.01 -16.66
CA LYS A 61 -17.85 -14.65 -17.21
C LYS A 61 -18.87 -13.71 -16.60
N VAL A 62 -18.38 -12.62 -15.99
CA VAL A 62 -19.23 -11.55 -15.48
C VAL A 62 -19.36 -10.45 -16.55
N GLU A 63 -20.57 -9.94 -16.75
CA GLU A 63 -20.81 -8.81 -17.63
C GLU A 63 -20.22 -7.52 -17.03
N LYS A 64 -19.57 -6.70 -17.87
CA LYS A 64 -19.04 -5.40 -17.44
C LYS A 64 -20.18 -4.39 -17.40
N GLY A 65 -20.34 -3.64 -16.31
CA GLY A 65 -21.36 -2.58 -16.22
C GLY A 65 -21.22 -1.71 -14.98
N ALA A 66 -21.99 -0.62 -14.91
CA ALA A 66 -22.26 0.29 -13.78
C ALA A 66 -21.16 0.74 -12.78
N SER A 67 -19.89 0.35 -12.89
CA SER A 67 -18.84 0.68 -11.89
C SER A 67 -18.60 2.18 -11.74
N TYR A 68 -18.78 2.95 -12.82
CA TYR A 68 -18.65 4.40 -12.83
C TYR A 68 -20.01 5.10 -13.01
N THR A 69 -20.95 4.82 -12.10
CA THR A 69 -22.29 5.43 -12.08
C THR A 69 -22.58 6.14 -10.76
N ARG A 70 -23.65 6.95 -10.74
CA ARG A 70 -24.10 7.66 -9.53
C ARG A 70 -24.82 6.71 -8.57
N TRP A 71 -24.06 6.05 -7.70
CA TRP A 71 -24.55 5.16 -6.64
C TRP A 71 -25.26 5.88 -5.49
N ASP A 72 -25.21 7.22 -5.47
CA ASP A 72 -25.93 8.10 -4.54
C ASP A 72 -27.36 8.42 -5.01
N LYS A 73 -27.64 8.26 -6.30
CA LYS A 73 -28.97 8.56 -6.87
C LYS A 73 -29.98 7.49 -6.44
N ARG A 74 -31.22 7.91 -6.19
CA ARG A 74 -32.35 7.01 -5.92
C ARG A 74 -33.55 7.27 -6.86
N PRO A 75 -34.30 6.24 -7.27
CA PRO A 75 -34.01 4.81 -7.06
C PRO A 75 -32.77 4.35 -7.86
N LEU A 76 -32.19 3.21 -7.48
CA LEU A 76 -31.12 2.58 -8.26
C LEU A 76 -31.71 2.05 -9.58
N SER A 77 -30.91 2.05 -10.66
CA SER A 77 -31.32 1.45 -11.93
C SER A 77 -31.22 -0.09 -11.90
N ASP A 78 -31.92 -0.76 -12.80
CA ASP A 78 -31.83 -2.22 -12.96
C ASP A 78 -30.39 -2.66 -13.28
N GLU A 79 -29.64 -1.87 -14.05
CA GLU A 79 -28.22 -2.10 -14.33
C GLU A 79 -27.37 -2.04 -13.06
N GLN A 80 -27.59 -1.06 -12.18
CA GLN A 80 -26.90 -0.95 -10.89
C GLN A 80 -27.24 -2.13 -9.98
N LEU A 81 -28.50 -2.54 -9.91
CA LEU A 81 -28.92 -3.70 -9.10
C LEU A 81 -28.31 -5.00 -9.63
N SER A 82 -28.29 -5.20 -10.94
CA SER A 82 -27.68 -6.37 -11.57
C SER A 82 -26.17 -6.41 -11.33
N TYR A 83 -25.49 -5.28 -11.45
CA TYR A 83 -24.06 -5.18 -11.19
C TYR A 83 -23.72 -5.49 -9.72
N ALA A 84 -24.42 -4.85 -8.78
CA ALA A 84 -24.17 -5.06 -7.34
C ALA A 84 -24.41 -6.52 -6.91
N ARG A 85 -25.38 -7.20 -7.53
CA ARG A 85 -25.61 -8.63 -7.35
C ARG A 85 -24.45 -9.46 -7.89
N GLY A 86 -23.97 -9.15 -9.10
CA GLY A 86 -22.86 -9.87 -9.74
C GLY A 86 -21.56 -9.88 -8.92
N ASP A 87 -21.31 -8.82 -8.15
CA ASP A 87 -20.13 -8.70 -7.28
C ASP A 87 -20.14 -9.69 -6.08
N VAL A 88 -21.28 -10.34 -5.78
CA VAL A 88 -21.40 -11.28 -4.64
C VAL A 88 -21.91 -12.68 -5.03
N ASP A 89 -22.64 -12.82 -6.14
CA ASP A 89 -23.34 -14.08 -6.51
C ASP A 89 -22.41 -15.31 -6.55
N HIS A 90 -21.15 -15.15 -6.95
CA HIS A 90 -20.17 -16.23 -7.09
C HIS A 90 -19.00 -16.13 -6.12
N LEU A 91 -19.06 -15.20 -5.16
CA LEU A 91 -17.93 -14.91 -4.28
C LEU A 91 -17.62 -16.07 -3.32
N LEU A 92 -18.65 -16.77 -2.84
CA LEU A 92 -18.49 -17.94 -1.98
C LEU A 92 -17.97 -19.16 -2.74
N ASP A 93 -18.48 -19.42 -3.96
CA ASP A 93 -17.98 -20.48 -4.84
C ASP A 93 -16.48 -20.27 -5.13
N LEU A 94 -16.10 -19.02 -5.40
CA LEU A 94 -14.71 -18.65 -5.64
C LEU A 94 -13.84 -18.88 -4.40
N ARG A 95 -14.33 -18.51 -3.22
CA ARG A 95 -13.65 -18.77 -1.96
C ARG A 95 -13.41 -20.27 -1.77
N ASP A 96 -14.41 -21.11 -2.03
CA ASP A 96 -14.28 -22.57 -1.82
C ASP A 96 -13.25 -23.20 -2.76
N GLU A 97 -13.23 -22.79 -4.03
CA GLU A 97 -12.21 -23.25 -4.99
C GLU A 97 -10.80 -22.79 -4.58
N LEU A 98 -10.65 -21.55 -4.11
CA LEU A 98 -9.36 -21.04 -3.62
C LEU A 98 -8.90 -21.79 -2.37
N VAL A 99 -9.79 -22.01 -1.39
CA VAL A 99 -9.46 -22.74 -0.16
C VAL A 99 -9.04 -24.17 -0.47
N LYS A 100 -9.71 -24.84 -1.41
CA LYS A 100 -9.32 -26.17 -1.86
C LYS A 100 -7.89 -26.19 -2.41
N ARG A 101 -7.56 -25.32 -3.37
CA ARG A 101 -6.21 -25.24 -3.96
C ARG A 101 -5.14 -24.88 -2.93
N LEU A 102 -5.45 -23.94 -2.04
CA LEU A 102 -4.52 -23.53 -0.99
C LEU A 102 -4.29 -24.63 0.05
N THR A 103 -5.29 -25.46 0.31
CA THR A 103 -5.15 -26.64 1.17
C THR A 103 -4.25 -27.69 0.50
N GLU A 104 -4.47 -27.98 -0.78
CA GLU A 104 -3.65 -28.93 -1.57
C GLU A 104 -2.17 -28.50 -1.64
N THR A 105 -1.90 -27.20 -1.66
CA THR A 105 -0.55 -26.62 -1.70
C THR A 105 0.05 -26.32 -0.33
N GLY A 106 -0.71 -26.48 0.76
CA GLY A 106 -0.27 -26.21 2.13
C GLY A 106 -0.12 -24.71 2.47
N ARG A 107 -0.84 -23.82 1.77
CA ARG A 107 -0.67 -22.35 1.83
C ARG A 107 -1.89 -21.62 2.38
N LEU A 108 -2.92 -22.34 2.81
CA LEU A 108 -4.15 -21.73 3.32
C LEU A 108 -3.87 -20.81 4.51
N ASP A 109 -3.00 -21.23 5.43
CA ASP A 109 -2.66 -20.42 6.60
C ASP A 109 -1.87 -19.16 6.23
N TRP A 110 -1.00 -19.22 5.21
CA TRP A 110 -0.31 -18.04 4.69
C TRP A 110 -1.29 -17.03 4.11
N ALA A 111 -2.28 -17.49 3.34
CA ALA A 111 -3.31 -16.62 2.80
C ALA A 111 -4.18 -15.98 3.90
N ARG A 112 -4.52 -16.75 4.95
CA ARG A 112 -5.27 -16.25 6.12
C ARG A 112 -4.48 -15.22 6.91
N GLU A 113 -3.18 -15.43 7.12
CA GLU A 113 -2.29 -14.47 7.75
C GLU A 113 -2.32 -13.12 7.00
N GLU A 114 -2.26 -13.15 5.67
CA GLU A 114 -2.34 -11.95 4.83
C GLU A 114 -3.72 -11.30 4.76
N CYS A 115 -4.78 -11.97 5.21
CA CYS A 115 -6.09 -11.37 5.36
C CYS A 115 -6.21 -10.53 6.64
N LEU A 116 -5.39 -10.77 7.67
CA LEU A 116 -5.45 -10.04 8.95
C LEU A 116 -5.27 -8.53 8.79
N PRO A 117 -4.29 -8.01 7.99
CA PRO A 117 -4.16 -6.58 7.76
C PRO A 117 -5.33 -5.97 6.97
N ILE A 118 -6.07 -6.78 6.20
CA ILE A 118 -7.28 -6.36 5.49
C ILE A 118 -8.43 -6.24 6.50
N ALA A 119 -8.60 -7.23 7.37
CA ALA A 119 -9.56 -7.21 8.47
C ALA A 119 -9.35 -6.01 9.42
N ALA A 120 -8.09 -5.66 9.69
CA ALA A 120 -7.69 -4.51 10.49
C ALA A 120 -7.65 -3.17 9.72
N ALA A 121 -8.03 -3.13 8.44
CA ALA A 121 -7.89 -1.94 7.62
C ALA A 121 -8.75 -0.77 8.10
N THR A 122 -8.11 0.38 8.29
CA THR A 122 -8.78 1.64 8.64
C THR A 122 -8.50 2.71 7.58
N ASP A 123 -9.44 3.64 7.42
CA ASP A 123 -9.26 4.85 6.62
C ASP A 123 -8.77 6.04 7.47
N TYR A 124 -8.56 5.83 8.79
CA TYR A 124 -7.95 6.80 9.68
C TYR A 124 -6.58 7.22 9.16
N ARG A 125 -6.37 8.53 9.14
CA ARG A 125 -5.09 9.14 8.81
C ARG A 125 -4.68 9.99 9.99
N GLU A 126 -3.54 9.65 10.58
CA GLU A 126 -2.90 10.53 11.55
C GLU A 126 -2.57 11.87 10.86
N PRO A 127 -3.21 12.99 11.24
CA PRO A 127 -3.07 14.26 10.53
C PRO A 127 -1.61 14.72 10.46
N LEU A 128 -0.83 14.50 11.52
CA LEU A 128 0.58 14.86 11.57
C LEU A 128 1.49 13.98 10.71
N GLU A 129 1.02 12.84 10.21
CA GLU A 129 1.78 11.98 9.29
C GLU A 129 1.37 12.19 7.82
N ALA A 130 0.30 12.93 7.57
CA ALA A 130 -0.27 13.11 6.23
C ALA A 130 0.69 13.80 5.23
N TRP A 131 1.61 14.64 5.73
CA TRP A 131 2.59 15.34 4.88
C TRP A 131 3.51 14.39 4.11
N ARG A 132 3.73 13.17 4.60
CA ARG A 132 4.58 12.16 3.93
C ARG A 132 3.99 11.70 2.60
N ARG A 133 2.67 11.81 2.43
CA ARG A 133 1.95 11.46 1.19
C ARG A 133 1.83 12.65 0.24
N VAL A 134 2.16 13.86 0.69
CA VAL A 134 2.11 15.06 -0.15
C VAL A 134 3.21 14.98 -1.20
N GLY A 135 2.83 15.05 -2.47
CA GLY A 135 3.77 15.01 -3.58
C GLY A 135 4.86 16.07 -3.46
N LYS A 136 6.14 15.67 -3.57
CA LYS A 136 7.33 16.53 -3.43
C LYS A 136 7.63 17.08 -2.02
N ALA A 137 6.88 16.71 -0.98
CA ALA A 137 7.22 17.14 0.38
C ALA A 137 8.59 16.62 0.85
N SER A 138 9.04 15.47 0.35
CA SER A 138 10.37 14.92 0.64
C SER A 138 11.52 15.80 0.12
N SER A 139 11.27 16.67 -0.87
CA SER A 139 12.31 17.56 -1.43
C SER A 139 12.47 18.87 -0.66
N LEU A 140 11.67 19.09 0.39
CA LEU A 140 11.71 20.29 1.21
C LEU A 140 12.90 20.23 2.18
N SER A 141 13.37 21.39 2.64
CA SER A 141 14.35 21.44 3.74
C SER A 141 13.72 20.95 5.06
N ALA A 142 14.53 20.71 6.10
CA ALA A 142 14.02 20.22 7.38
C ALA A 142 12.98 21.16 8.03
N ALA A 143 13.25 22.47 8.01
CA ALA A 143 12.31 23.47 8.49
C ALA A 143 11.05 23.53 7.61
N GLN A 144 11.19 23.45 6.29
CA GLN A 144 10.04 23.45 5.38
C GLN A 144 9.17 22.19 5.53
N ARG A 145 9.76 21.03 5.88
CA ARG A 145 9.00 19.82 6.19
C ARG A 145 8.14 19.98 7.44
N ALA A 146 8.64 20.68 8.47
CA ALA A 146 7.85 21.01 9.65
C ALA A 146 6.63 21.87 9.29
N VAL A 147 6.79 22.84 8.39
CA VAL A 147 5.68 23.63 7.84
C VAL A 147 4.70 22.78 7.03
N ALA A 148 5.20 21.90 6.17
CA ALA A 148 4.36 20.98 5.40
C ALA A 148 3.55 20.03 6.31
N ARG A 149 4.13 19.59 7.45
CA ARG A 149 3.44 18.80 8.46
C ARG A 149 2.21 19.50 9.01
N GLU A 150 2.37 20.71 9.52
CA GLU A 150 1.27 21.48 10.12
C GLU A 150 0.20 21.85 9.10
N LEU A 151 0.60 22.18 7.86
CA LEU A 151 -0.33 22.45 6.77
C LEU A 151 -1.11 21.19 6.35
N ALA A 152 -0.45 20.03 6.27
CA ALA A 152 -1.10 18.78 5.92
C ALA A 152 -2.07 18.34 7.02
N ALA A 153 -1.69 18.47 8.29
CA ALA A 153 -2.56 18.17 9.42
C ALA A 153 -3.82 19.03 9.41
N TRP A 154 -3.66 20.36 9.31
CA TRP A 154 -4.78 21.28 9.17
C TRP A 154 -5.68 20.93 7.97
N ARG A 155 -5.07 20.55 6.83
CA ARG A 155 -5.80 20.16 5.63
C ARG A 155 -6.64 18.92 5.87
N GLU A 156 -6.10 17.88 6.51
CA GLU A 156 -6.84 16.65 6.84
C GLU A 156 -8.03 16.97 7.77
N ASP A 157 -7.81 17.69 8.87
CA ASP A 157 -8.87 18.08 9.82
C ASP A 157 -9.99 18.89 9.15
N THR A 158 -9.59 19.80 8.24
CA THR A 158 -10.53 20.61 7.46
C THR A 158 -11.31 19.77 6.45
N ALA A 159 -10.66 18.81 5.79
CA ALA A 159 -11.33 17.93 4.84
C ALA A 159 -12.33 17.00 5.55
N LEU A 160 -11.94 16.46 6.70
CA LEU A 160 -12.78 15.61 7.53
C LEU A 160 -14.02 16.37 8.04
N SER A 161 -13.83 17.56 8.62
CA SER A 161 -14.94 18.36 9.15
C SER A 161 -15.91 18.88 8.07
N GLU A 162 -15.44 19.04 6.82
CA GLU A 162 -16.28 19.46 5.70
C GLU A 162 -16.80 18.32 4.83
N ASP A 163 -16.49 17.06 5.17
CA ASP A 163 -16.78 15.86 4.37
C ASP A 163 -16.36 16.02 2.90
N LYS A 164 -15.08 16.34 2.71
CA LYS A 164 -14.51 16.66 1.40
C LYS A 164 -13.17 15.98 1.16
N PRO A 165 -12.83 15.64 -0.10
CA PRO A 165 -11.48 15.21 -0.43
C PRO A 165 -10.44 16.29 -0.10
N VAL A 166 -9.30 15.90 0.47
CA VAL A 166 -8.21 16.82 0.88
C VAL A 166 -7.76 17.78 -0.23
N GLY A 167 -7.73 17.31 -1.49
CA GLY A 167 -7.36 18.15 -2.64
C GLY A 167 -8.33 19.30 -2.88
N SER A 168 -9.61 19.16 -2.51
CA SER A 168 -10.60 20.23 -2.63
C SER A 168 -10.41 21.34 -1.57
N ILE A 169 -9.65 21.07 -0.50
CA ILE A 169 -9.26 22.07 0.49
C ILE A 169 -8.10 22.91 -0.05
N ILE A 170 -6.95 22.28 -0.27
CA ILE A 170 -5.79 22.81 -1.02
C ILE A 170 -5.06 21.67 -1.74
N GLN A 171 -4.62 21.93 -2.96
CA GLN A 171 -3.89 20.97 -3.78
C GLN A 171 -2.44 20.82 -3.30
N ASP A 172 -1.86 19.63 -3.47
CA ASP A 172 -0.47 19.32 -3.05
C ASP A 172 0.56 20.35 -3.54
N PRO A 173 0.57 20.81 -4.82
CA PRO A 173 1.52 21.82 -5.27
C PRO A 173 1.42 23.15 -4.51
N ALA A 174 0.21 23.57 -4.15
CA ALA A 174 0.00 24.80 -3.37
C ALA A 174 0.46 24.63 -1.92
N LEU A 175 0.21 23.46 -1.31
CA LEU A 175 0.70 23.13 0.03
C LEU A 175 2.23 23.14 0.10
N VAL A 176 2.91 22.52 -0.88
CA VAL A 176 4.38 22.53 -0.97
C VAL A 176 4.91 23.95 -1.13
N GLU A 177 4.23 24.79 -1.91
CA GLU A 177 4.70 26.16 -2.13
C GLU A 177 4.43 27.09 -0.93
N LEU A 178 3.34 26.86 -0.20
CA LEU A 178 3.10 27.45 1.12
C LEU A 178 4.24 27.11 2.09
N ALA A 179 4.64 25.83 2.14
CA ALA A 179 5.73 25.38 3.00
C ALA A 179 7.09 25.99 2.64
N ARG A 180 7.32 26.26 1.35
CA ARG A 180 8.56 26.89 0.86
C ARG A 180 8.61 28.39 1.16
N ARG A 181 7.52 29.11 0.89
CA ARG A 181 7.47 30.58 0.99
C ARG A 181 7.14 31.10 2.38
N GLN A 182 6.47 30.28 3.21
CA GLN A 182 6.11 30.60 4.59
C GLN A 182 5.44 31.99 4.75
N PRO A 183 4.33 32.24 4.01
CA PRO A 183 3.68 33.55 4.02
C PRO A 183 3.13 33.91 5.40
N GLN A 184 3.24 35.18 5.77
CA GLN A 184 2.81 35.72 7.06
C GLN A 184 1.57 36.63 6.96
N ASP A 185 1.14 36.96 5.75
CA ASP A 185 0.00 37.84 5.49
C ASP A 185 -0.79 37.44 4.23
N ASP A 186 -1.99 38.01 4.09
CA ASP A 186 -2.88 37.77 2.94
C ASP A 186 -2.26 38.19 1.60
N LYS A 187 -1.36 39.17 1.60
CA LYS A 187 -0.70 39.63 0.38
C LYS A 187 0.23 38.55 -0.15
N ALA A 188 1.05 37.96 0.72
CA ALA A 188 1.95 36.86 0.38
C ALA A 188 1.19 35.59 0.01
N LEU A 189 0.01 35.35 0.58
CA LEU A 189 -0.85 34.23 0.16
C LEU A 189 -1.36 34.37 -1.28
N ARG A 190 -1.71 35.58 -1.73
CA ARG A 190 -2.19 35.83 -3.12
C ARG A 190 -1.14 35.49 -4.18
N ASP A 191 0.14 35.58 -3.83
CA ASP A 191 1.24 35.27 -4.75
C ASP A 191 1.46 33.75 -4.94
N ILE A 192 0.72 32.91 -4.22
CA ILE A 192 0.82 31.45 -4.31
C ILE A 192 -0.18 30.90 -5.32
N ARG A 193 0.36 30.31 -6.39
CA ARG A 193 -0.44 29.65 -7.43
C ARG A 193 -1.31 28.54 -6.80
N GLY A 194 -2.60 28.58 -7.10
CA GLY A 194 -3.59 27.60 -6.62
C GLY A 194 -4.42 28.08 -5.43
N LEU A 195 -4.05 29.19 -4.79
CA LEU A 195 -4.88 29.86 -3.79
C LEU A 195 -5.70 30.97 -4.44
N HIS A 196 -6.93 30.65 -4.85
CA HIS A 196 -7.85 31.63 -5.39
C HIS A 196 -8.57 32.41 -4.28
N GLU A 197 -9.13 33.58 -4.60
CA GLU A 197 -9.79 34.50 -3.63
C GLU A 197 -10.83 33.81 -2.73
N GLY A 198 -11.56 32.81 -3.24
CA GLY A 198 -12.50 32.03 -2.44
C GLY A 198 -11.84 31.23 -1.30
N ILE A 199 -10.68 30.61 -1.56
CA ILE A 199 -9.89 29.93 -0.53
C ILE A 199 -9.33 30.95 0.45
N LEU A 200 -8.77 32.06 -0.03
CA LEU A 200 -8.16 33.08 0.83
C LEU A 200 -9.17 33.66 1.81
N ARG A 201 -10.36 34.03 1.33
CA ARG A 201 -11.44 34.55 2.17
C ARG A 201 -11.90 33.55 3.23
N LYS A 202 -11.96 32.26 2.88
CA LYS A 202 -12.48 31.23 3.78
C LYS A 202 -11.42 30.64 4.72
N ARG A 203 -10.14 30.64 4.31
CA ARG A 203 -9.08 29.81 4.91
C ARG A 203 -7.76 30.54 5.13
N GLY A 204 -7.61 31.79 4.69
CA GLY A 204 -6.34 32.53 4.73
C GLY A 204 -5.74 32.59 6.14
N GLU A 205 -6.54 32.98 7.13
CA GLU A 205 -6.12 33.02 8.54
C GLU A 205 -5.67 31.65 9.05
N ALA A 206 -6.43 30.60 8.77
CA ALA A 206 -6.10 29.24 9.20
C ALA A 206 -4.82 28.70 8.54
N ILE A 207 -4.58 29.06 7.27
CA ILE A 207 -3.35 28.73 6.55
C ILE A 207 -2.15 29.45 7.18
N ILE A 208 -2.25 30.76 7.45
CA ILE A 208 -1.18 31.53 8.10
C ILE A 208 -0.88 30.97 9.49
N ALA A 209 -1.91 30.62 10.27
CA ALA A 209 -1.76 30.00 11.57
C ALA A 209 -1.03 28.64 11.50
N ALA A 210 -1.37 27.80 10.51
CA ALA A 210 -0.68 26.53 10.28
C ALA A 210 0.78 26.73 9.86
N VAL A 211 1.07 27.72 9.00
CA VAL A 211 2.44 28.10 8.64
C VAL A 211 3.22 28.54 9.89
N ALA A 212 2.65 29.41 10.72
CA ALA A 212 3.28 29.91 11.93
C ALA A 212 3.62 28.79 12.92
N ARG A 213 2.71 27.82 13.13
CA ARG A 213 2.99 26.62 13.95
C ARG A 213 4.17 25.83 13.41
N GLY A 214 4.23 25.65 12.08
CA GLY A 214 5.29 24.89 11.44
C GLY A 214 6.66 25.57 11.49
N VAL A 215 6.69 26.90 11.41
CA VAL A 215 7.91 27.70 11.58
C VAL A 215 8.44 27.61 13.01
N ALA A 216 7.54 27.53 14.00
CA ALA A 216 7.89 27.38 15.41
C ALA A 216 8.23 25.92 15.82
N ALA A 217 7.93 24.93 14.98
CA ALA A 217 8.14 23.52 15.26
C ALA A 217 9.60 23.09 15.02
N GLU A 218 9.99 21.98 15.65
CA GLU A 218 11.30 21.38 15.44
C GLU A 218 11.48 20.95 13.97
N PRO A 219 12.63 21.27 13.33
CA PRO A 219 12.91 20.85 11.96
C PRO A 219 12.85 19.32 11.82
N ILE A 220 12.17 18.83 10.81
CA ILE A 220 12.05 17.38 10.56
C ILE A 220 13.21 16.96 9.64
N PRO A 221 14.18 16.14 10.07
CA PRO A 221 15.27 15.69 9.21
C PRO A 221 14.78 14.89 8.01
N SER A 222 15.64 14.76 7.00
CA SER A 222 15.33 13.86 5.88
C SER A 222 15.51 12.45 6.40
N GLU A 223 14.55 11.56 6.17
CA GLU A 223 14.69 10.13 6.51
C GLU A 223 15.66 9.37 5.60
N GLY A 224 16.57 10.08 4.92
CA GLY A 224 17.58 9.47 4.08
C GLY A 224 16.96 8.73 2.90
N ARG A 225 16.44 9.47 1.92
CA ARG A 225 16.81 9.07 0.56
C ARG A 225 18.23 9.56 0.40
N GLY A 226 19.18 8.65 0.63
CA GLY A 226 20.58 8.91 0.27
C GLY A 226 20.59 9.50 -1.14
N ASP A 227 21.30 10.60 -1.29
CA ASP A 227 21.58 11.24 -2.57
C ASP A 227 21.79 10.16 -3.64
N GLY A 228 21.07 10.26 -4.77
CA GLY A 228 21.27 9.42 -5.96
C GLY A 228 21.70 7.99 -5.67
N GLY A 229 20.72 7.14 -5.32
CA GLY A 229 20.89 5.75 -4.87
C GLY A 229 22.20 5.12 -5.31
N ASP A 230 23.02 4.77 -4.31
CA ASP A 230 24.30 4.10 -4.51
C ASP A 230 24.14 3.03 -5.60
N ALA A 231 24.86 3.20 -6.71
CA ALA A 231 24.74 2.31 -7.86
C ALA A 231 24.95 0.84 -7.45
N ARG A 232 25.74 0.60 -6.40
CA ARG A 232 25.94 -0.72 -5.81
C ARG A 232 24.68 -1.24 -5.11
N GLU A 233 23.97 -0.42 -4.33
CA GLU A 233 22.69 -0.82 -3.72
C GLU A 233 21.64 -1.13 -4.77
N THR A 234 21.59 -0.32 -5.83
CA THR A 234 20.66 -0.55 -6.94
C THR A 234 20.94 -1.88 -7.63
N ALA A 235 22.22 -2.20 -7.86
CA ALA A 235 22.63 -3.48 -8.43
C ALA A 235 22.27 -4.65 -7.52
N LEU A 236 22.57 -4.57 -6.21
CA LEU A 236 22.24 -5.60 -5.24
C LEU A 236 20.72 -5.80 -5.08
N CYS A 237 19.93 -4.72 -5.10
CA CYS A 237 18.47 -4.81 -5.08
C CYS A 237 17.93 -5.52 -6.32
N SER A 238 18.53 -5.29 -7.49
CA SER A 238 18.14 -5.97 -8.73
C SER A 238 18.47 -7.48 -8.66
N LEU A 239 19.62 -7.83 -8.08
CA LEU A 239 20.02 -9.22 -7.86
C LEU A 239 19.08 -9.93 -6.87
N ALA A 240 18.75 -9.25 -5.77
CA ALA A 240 17.79 -9.71 -4.76
C ALA A 240 16.39 -9.94 -5.39
N ASP A 241 15.90 -8.99 -6.18
CA ASP A 241 14.62 -9.11 -6.88
C ASP A 241 14.61 -10.29 -7.86
N ALA A 242 15.72 -10.52 -8.57
CA ALA A 242 15.85 -11.68 -9.46
C ALA A 242 15.74 -13.00 -8.69
N LEU A 243 16.39 -13.14 -7.53
CA LEU A 243 16.26 -14.32 -6.68
C LEU A 243 14.81 -14.52 -6.19
N VAL A 244 14.17 -13.45 -5.69
CA VAL A 244 12.77 -13.49 -5.26
C VAL A 244 11.86 -13.98 -6.39
N ARG A 245 11.99 -13.40 -7.59
CA ARG A 245 11.17 -13.80 -8.75
C ARG A 245 11.38 -15.25 -9.15
N THR A 246 12.60 -15.74 -9.07
CA THR A 246 12.92 -17.14 -9.36
C THR A 246 12.26 -18.10 -8.36
N ARG A 247 12.40 -17.83 -7.05
CA ARG A 247 11.81 -18.69 -6.00
C ARG A 247 10.29 -18.64 -5.98
N THR A 248 9.73 -17.47 -6.23
CA THR A 248 8.27 -17.29 -6.29
C THR A 248 7.67 -17.94 -7.53
N ARG A 249 8.34 -17.88 -8.69
CA ARG A 249 7.92 -18.62 -9.88
C ARG A 249 7.96 -20.13 -9.68
N ALA A 250 9.04 -20.66 -9.08
CA ALA A 250 9.15 -22.09 -8.78
C ALA A 250 8.06 -22.57 -7.80
N SER A 251 7.58 -21.66 -6.95
CA SER A 251 6.52 -21.93 -5.98
C SER A 251 5.14 -21.49 -6.47
N ASP A 252 4.96 -20.99 -7.68
CA ASP A 252 3.67 -20.43 -8.16
C ASP A 252 3.05 -19.40 -7.19
N LEU A 253 3.88 -18.50 -6.68
CA LEU A 253 3.51 -17.40 -5.79
C LEU A 253 3.68 -16.06 -6.50
N ALA A 254 2.81 -15.10 -6.19
CA ALA A 254 3.01 -13.73 -6.64
C ALA A 254 4.22 -13.09 -5.92
N PRO A 255 5.21 -12.52 -6.64
CA PRO A 255 6.39 -11.90 -6.04
C PRO A 255 6.07 -10.80 -5.03
N GLU A 256 4.99 -10.04 -5.28
CA GLU A 256 4.55 -8.92 -4.45
C GLU A 256 4.05 -9.36 -3.08
N LEU A 257 3.66 -10.63 -2.91
CA LEU A 257 3.35 -11.18 -1.60
C LEU A 257 4.61 -11.42 -0.78
N VAL A 258 5.75 -11.71 -1.41
CA VAL A 258 7.00 -12.09 -0.71
C VAL A 258 7.86 -10.87 -0.37
N ALA A 259 8.06 -9.95 -1.32
CA ALA A 259 8.89 -8.78 -1.11
C ALA A 259 8.40 -7.55 -1.88
N THR A 260 8.51 -6.38 -1.28
CA THR A 260 8.46 -5.10 -2.00
C THR A 260 9.86 -4.59 -2.31
N ARG A 261 9.96 -3.67 -3.28
CA ARG A 261 11.20 -2.91 -3.52
C ARG A 261 11.72 -2.20 -2.26
N SER A 262 10.81 -1.72 -1.40
CA SER A 262 11.18 -1.07 -0.14
C SER A 262 11.77 -2.06 0.85
N ASP A 263 11.22 -3.27 0.93
CA ASP A 263 11.75 -4.34 1.79
C ASP A 263 13.18 -4.70 1.34
N LEU A 264 13.37 -4.95 0.04
CA LEU A 264 14.68 -5.30 -0.52
C LEU A 264 15.72 -4.20 -0.28
N GLN A 265 15.34 -2.94 -0.47
CA GLN A 265 16.23 -1.80 -0.22
C GLN A 265 16.66 -1.73 1.26
N ARG A 266 15.73 -1.92 2.20
CA ARG A 266 16.05 -1.94 3.64
C ARG A 266 17.00 -3.08 3.99
N ILE A 267 16.78 -4.28 3.45
CA ILE A 267 17.66 -5.45 3.64
C ILE A 267 19.06 -5.16 3.10
N VAL A 268 19.16 -4.70 1.85
CA VAL A 268 20.46 -4.40 1.20
C VAL A 268 21.21 -3.32 1.97
N THR A 269 20.55 -2.22 2.35
CA THR A 269 21.18 -1.14 3.13
C THR A 269 21.68 -1.66 4.48
N SER A 270 20.90 -2.49 5.18
CA SER A 270 21.29 -3.07 6.46
C SER A 270 22.55 -3.93 6.33
N VAL A 271 22.56 -4.87 5.39
CA VAL A 271 23.71 -5.78 5.18
C VAL A 271 24.96 -4.99 4.80
N ARG A 272 24.83 -3.97 3.94
CA ARG A 272 25.98 -3.16 3.51
C ARG A 272 26.59 -2.32 4.63
N ARG A 273 25.77 -1.91 5.59
CA ARG A 273 26.20 -1.09 6.72
C ARG A 273 26.58 -1.91 7.94
N ASP A 274 26.54 -3.24 7.83
CA ASP A 274 26.73 -4.17 8.95
C ASP A 274 25.76 -3.86 10.11
N GLU A 275 24.54 -3.43 9.76
CA GLU A 275 23.45 -3.15 10.70
C GLU A 275 22.63 -4.43 10.97
N PRO A 276 22.00 -4.56 12.15
CA PRO A 276 21.13 -5.70 12.47
C PRO A 276 20.01 -5.91 11.45
N GLU A 277 19.62 -7.17 11.22
CA GLU A 277 18.54 -7.51 10.27
C GLU A 277 17.31 -6.59 10.45
N PRO A 278 16.81 -5.95 9.37
CA PRO A 278 15.73 -5.00 9.49
C PRO A 278 14.41 -5.72 9.73
N ASP A 279 13.54 -5.09 10.52
CA ASP A 279 12.16 -5.52 10.68
C ASP A 279 11.36 -5.27 9.39
N VAL A 280 11.37 -6.26 8.50
CA VAL A 280 10.64 -6.31 7.23
C VAL A 280 9.99 -7.68 7.04
N ARG A 281 8.80 -7.68 6.44
CA ARG A 281 8.02 -8.91 6.20
C ARG A 281 8.77 -10.00 5.45
N THR A 282 9.64 -9.63 4.51
CA THR A 282 10.41 -10.59 3.68
C THR A 282 11.35 -11.47 4.52
N LEU A 283 11.73 -11.02 5.72
CA LEU A 283 12.59 -11.78 6.65
C LEU A 283 11.80 -12.47 7.78
N GLN A 284 10.47 -12.56 7.66
CA GLN A 284 9.58 -13.11 8.69
C GLN A 284 8.72 -14.27 8.17
N GLY A 285 8.36 -15.17 9.08
CA GLY A 285 7.42 -16.28 8.83
C GLY A 285 7.75 -17.08 7.56
N TRP A 286 6.71 -17.42 6.82
CA TRP A 286 6.82 -18.20 5.58
C TRP A 286 7.66 -17.52 4.50
N ARG A 287 7.75 -16.18 4.48
CA ARG A 287 8.58 -15.46 3.49
C ARG A 287 10.06 -15.67 3.73
N ARG A 288 10.46 -15.77 5.00
CA ARG A 288 11.84 -16.11 5.37
C ARG A 288 12.22 -17.48 4.84
N GLU A 289 11.30 -18.44 4.98
CA GLU A 289 11.47 -19.82 4.53
C GLU A 289 11.51 -19.90 2.99
N VAL A 290 10.64 -19.16 2.29
CA VAL A 290 10.58 -19.17 0.82
C VAL A 290 11.81 -18.53 0.17
N VAL A 291 12.31 -17.41 0.71
CA VAL A 291 13.46 -16.71 0.12
C VAL A 291 14.26 -15.85 1.09
N GLY A 292 13.69 -15.38 2.20
CA GLY A 292 14.38 -14.39 3.05
C GLY A 292 15.72 -14.88 3.62
N ALA A 293 15.82 -16.14 4.04
CA ALA A 293 17.09 -16.72 4.52
C ALA A 293 18.13 -16.81 3.40
N GLU A 294 17.74 -17.33 2.24
CA GLU A 294 18.61 -17.46 1.07
C GLU A 294 19.06 -16.09 0.53
N LEU A 295 18.17 -15.10 0.60
CA LEU A 295 18.47 -13.72 0.24
C LEU A 295 19.59 -13.14 1.11
N LEU A 296 19.55 -13.41 2.42
CA LEU A 296 20.62 -13.01 3.33
C LEU A 296 21.92 -13.78 3.03
N ASP A 297 21.85 -15.08 2.74
CA ASP A 297 23.03 -15.85 2.36
C ASP A 297 23.69 -15.31 1.10
N LEU A 298 22.90 -14.94 0.09
CA LEU A 298 23.35 -14.31 -1.13
C LEU A 298 24.04 -12.97 -0.86
N LEU A 299 23.41 -12.08 -0.08
CA LEU A 299 23.95 -10.75 0.20
C LEU A 299 25.22 -10.79 1.07
N HIS A 300 25.36 -11.80 1.93
CA HIS A 300 26.58 -12.04 2.70
C HIS A 300 27.64 -12.82 1.91
N GLY A 301 27.39 -13.18 0.65
CA GLY A 301 28.31 -13.92 -0.20
C GLY A 301 28.59 -15.34 0.29
N ARG A 302 27.61 -15.97 0.95
CA ARG A 302 27.62 -17.41 1.31
C ARG A 302 27.12 -18.28 0.15
N THR A 303 26.32 -17.69 -0.74
CA THR A 303 25.73 -18.33 -1.91
C THR A 303 26.04 -17.51 -3.16
N THR A 304 26.15 -18.17 -4.30
CA THR A 304 26.32 -17.55 -5.63
C THR A 304 25.12 -17.86 -6.51
N LEU A 305 24.68 -16.90 -7.32
CA LEU A 305 23.69 -17.15 -8.36
C LEU A 305 24.37 -17.54 -9.68
N ALA A 306 23.84 -18.57 -10.33
CA ALA A 306 24.23 -19.02 -11.66
C ALA A 306 23.00 -19.13 -12.55
N VAL A 307 23.23 -19.28 -13.86
CA VAL A 307 22.17 -19.63 -14.83
C VAL A 307 22.39 -21.09 -15.21
N GLY A 308 21.40 -21.94 -14.95
CA GLY A 308 21.41 -23.35 -15.29
C GLY A 308 21.25 -23.61 -16.79
N ASP A 309 21.40 -24.86 -17.20
CA ASP A 309 21.28 -25.30 -18.60
C ASP A 309 19.87 -25.08 -19.17
N ASP A 310 18.86 -25.00 -18.30
CA ASP A 310 17.46 -24.70 -18.63
C ASP A 310 17.17 -23.18 -18.70
N LEU A 311 18.21 -22.34 -18.59
CA LEU A 311 18.15 -20.89 -18.54
C LEU A 311 17.38 -20.34 -17.32
N LEU A 312 17.28 -21.12 -16.24
CA LEU A 312 16.75 -20.67 -14.96
C LEU A 312 17.88 -20.20 -14.03
N VAL A 313 17.55 -19.28 -13.12
CA VAL A 313 18.49 -18.84 -12.09
C VAL A 313 18.54 -19.89 -10.99
N GLU A 314 19.74 -20.31 -10.60
CA GLU A 314 19.99 -21.26 -9.53
C GLU A 314 20.91 -20.66 -8.49
N ALA A 315 20.75 -21.07 -7.24
CA ALA A 315 21.61 -20.66 -6.15
C ALA A 315 22.51 -21.84 -5.76
N LEU A 316 23.81 -21.62 -5.79
CA LEU A 316 24.84 -22.62 -5.53
C LEU A 316 25.64 -22.22 -4.28
N PRO A 317 26.07 -23.18 -3.43
CA PRO A 317 27.02 -22.88 -2.37
C PRO A 317 28.26 -22.21 -2.95
N ARG A 318 28.81 -21.23 -2.24
CA ARG A 318 30.05 -20.59 -2.70
C ARG A 318 31.13 -21.66 -2.90
N PRO A 319 31.79 -21.71 -4.07
CA PRO A 319 32.90 -22.64 -4.27
C PRO A 319 33.97 -22.37 -3.22
N THR A 320 34.34 -23.40 -2.46
CA THR A 320 35.54 -23.33 -1.60
C THR A 320 36.75 -23.14 -2.51
N SER A 321 37.43 -22.01 -2.36
CA SER A 321 38.69 -21.72 -3.06
C SER A 321 39.80 -22.67 -2.63
#